data_AF-S8DNY7-F1
#
_entry.id   AF-S8DNY7-F1
#
_cell.length_a   1.000
_cell.length_b   1.000
_cell.length_c   1.000
_cell.angle_alpha   90.00
_cell.angle_beta   90.00
_cell.angle_gamma   90.00
#
_symmetry.space_group_name_H-M   'P 1'
#
loop_
_entity.id
_entity.type
_entity.pdbx_description
1 polymer ?
#
loop_
_entity_poly.entity_id
_entity_poly.type
_entity_poly.pdbx_seq_one_letter_code
_entity_poly.pdbx_strand_id
1 'polypeptide(L)' 'YEYMFKYIIIGDLSVGKSCLHLRFTDQKFRPVYDVTSGAEFGSRKIWIDGRPIKLQ' A
#
# COMPACT_ATOMS: atom_id res chain seq x y z
N TYR A 1 7.44 12.69 -10.80
CA TYR A 1 6.71 11.53 -11.33
C TYR A 1 6.00 12.01 -12.56
N GLU A 2 5.97 11.22 -13.61
CA GLU A 2 5.20 11.55 -14.81
C GLU A 2 3.71 11.25 -14.59
N TYR A 3 3.41 10.26 -13.73
CA TYR A 3 2.05 9.84 -13.39
C TYR A 3 1.87 9.57 -11.89
N MET A 4 0.64 9.81 -11.39
CA MET A 4 0.20 9.44 -10.05
C MET A 4 -1.14 8.71 -10.13
N PHE A 5 -1.19 7.49 -9.59
CA PHE A 5 -2.43 6.71 -9.48
C PHE A 5 -2.86 6.60 -8.02
N LYS A 6 -4.16 6.67 -7.80
CA LYS A 6 -4.79 6.45 -6.50
C LYS A 6 -5.43 5.07 -6.45
N TYR A 7 -5.23 4.31 -5.37
CA TYR A 7 -5.84 3.00 -5.18
C TYR A 7 -6.41 2.83 -3.77
N ILE A 8 -7.34 1.88 -3.63
CA ILE A 8 -7.96 1.51 -2.36
C ILE A 8 -7.99 -0.01 -2.29
N ILE A 9 -7.55 -0.59 -1.17
CA ILE A 9 -7.67 -2.03 -0.90
C ILE A 9 -8.92 -2.24 -0.05
N ILE A 10 -9.88 -3.00 -0.56
CA ILE A 10 -11.14 -3.34 0.14
C ILE A 10 -11.24 -4.84 0.38
N GLY A 11 -12.05 -5.24 1.37
CA GLY A 11 -12.27 -6.65 1.75
C GLY A 11 -12.58 -6.80 3.23
N ASP A 12 -12.90 -8.02 3.66
CA ASP A 12 -13.34 -8.33 5.02
C ASP A 12 -12.26 -8.08 6.08
N LEU A 13 -12.68 -8.02 7.35
CA LEU A 13 -11.74 -7.88 8.46
C LEU A 13 -10.75 -9.05 8.48
N SER A 14 -9.50 -8.79 8.86
CA SER A 14 -8.45 -9.81 9.04
C SER A 14 -7.98 -10.56 7.78
N VAL A 15 -8.41 -10.18 6.56
CA VAL A 15 -7.88 -10.78 5.30
C VAL A 15 -6.47 -10.30 4.91
N GLY A 16 -5.83 -9.46 5.74
CA GLY A 16 -4.44 -9.03 5.54
C GLY A 16 -4.22 -7.81 4.64
N LYS A 17 -5.25 -7.00 4.40
CA LYS A 17 -5.16 -5.77 3.56
C LYS A 17 -4.01 -4.86 3.97
N SER A 18 -3.86 -4.61 5.26
CA SER A 18 -2.84 -3.71 5.80
C SER A 18 -1.45 -4.34 5.78
N CYS A 19 -1.35 -5.67 5.97
CA CYS A 19 -0.10 -6.39 5.78
C CYS A 19 0.39 -6.29 4.32
N LEU A 20 -0.53 -6.40 3.36
CA LEU A 20 -0.23 -6.22 1.94
C LEU A 20 0.23 -4.78 1.65
N HIS A 21 -0.49 -3.79 2.18
CA HIS A 21 -0.14 -2.38 2.04
C HIS A 21 1.25 -2.07 2.61
N LEU A 22 1.51 -2.46 3.86
CA LEU A 22 2.80 -2.30 4.54
C LEU A 22 3.94 -3.00 3.80
N ARG A 23 3.69 -4.23 3.31
CA ARG A 23 4.69 -4.95 2.53
C ARG A 23 4.98 -4.23 1.22
N PHE A 24 3.95 -3.68 0.60
CA PHE A 24 4.11 -2.91 -0.61
C PHE A 24 4.87 -1.60 -0.35
N THR A 25 4.49 -0.75 0.60
CA THR A 25 5.11 0.56 0.81
C THR A 25 6.47 0.49 1.49
N ASP A 26 6.61 -0.33 2.53
CA ASP A 26 7.73 -0.29 3.47
C ASP A 26 8.65 -1.51 3.38
N GLN A 27 8.31 -2.49 2.53
CA GLN A 27 8.99 -3.79 2.42
C GLN A 27 9.02 -4.58 3.74
N LYS A 28 8.19 -4.20 4.73
CA LYS A 28 8.11 -4.84 6.05
C LYS A 28 6.91 -5.77 6.14
N PHE A 29 7.03 -6.79 6.96
CA PHE A 29 5.91 -7.62 7.40
C PHE A 29 5.75 -7.45 8.90
N ARG A 30 4.53 -7.18 9.36
CA ARG A 30 4.20 -7.13 10.80
C ARG A 30 3.33 -8.34 11.12
N PRO A 31 3.83 -9.32 11.90
CA PRO A 31 3.07 -10.52 12.26
C PRO A 31 1.95 -10.24 13.27
N VAL A 32 2.08 -9.16 14.06
CA VAL A 32 1.03 -8.66 14.95
C VAL A 32 0.42 -7.44 14.27
N TYR A 33 -0.89 -7.50 13.99
CA TYR A 33 -1.64 -6.42 13.38
C TYR A 33 -2.75 -5.97 14.33
N ASP A 34 -2.68 -4.72 14.78
CA ASP A 34 -3.80 -4.04 15.43
C ASP A 34 -4.88 -3.73 14.38
N VAL A 35 -6.16 -3.84 14.72
CA VAL A 35 -7.27 -3.51 13.81
C VAL A 35 -7.03 -2.15 13.15
N THR A 36 -7.25 -2.08 11.83
CA THR A 36 -7.08 -0.84 11.07
C THR A 36 -7.96 0.25 11.68
N SER A 37 -7.34 1.26 12.30
CA SER A 37 -8.08 2.40 12.82
C SER A 37 -8.44 3.33 11.66
N GLY A 38 -9.63 3.12 11.08
CA GLY A 38 -10.13 3.88 9.95
C GLY A 38 -9.46 3.50 8.62
N ALA A 39 -8.64 4.39 8.07
CA ALA A 39 -7.97 4.22 6.78
C ALA A 39 -6.47 4.51 6.89
N GLU A 40 -5.65 3.60 6.35
CA GLU A 40 -4.21 3.78 6.24
C GLU A 40 -3.84 4.36 4.88
N PHE A 41 -2.98 5.38 4.87
CA PHE A 41 -2.46 6.00 3.65
C PHE A 41 -0.97 5.72 3.54
N GLY A 42 -0.52 5.34 2.35
CA GLY A 42 0.89 5.16 2.06
C GLY A 42 1.15 5.39 0.58
N SER A 43 2.38 5.77 0.23
CA SER A 43 2.73 5.95 -1.17
C SER A 43 4.06 5.31 -1.49
N ARG A 44 4.16 4.74 -2.68
CA ARG A 44 5.39 4.13 -3.20
C ARG A 44 5.68 4.63 -4.60
N LYS A 45 6.95 4.95 -4.85
CA LYS A 45 7.47 5.20 -6.19
C LYS A 45 7.89 3.87 -6.80
N ILE A 46 7.43 3.60 -8.01
CA ILE A 46 7.84 2.44 -8.80
C ILE A 46 8.31 2.90 -10.18
N TRP A 47 9.11 2.06 -10.84
CA TRP A 47 9.57 2.28 -12.20
C TRP A 47 8.85 1.30 -13.13
N ILE A 48 8.16 1.82 -14.13
CA ILE A 48 7.51 1.04 -15.20
C ILE A 48 7.95 1.67 -16.52
N ASP A 49 8.49 0.88 -17.44
CA ASP A 49 8.97 1.33 -18.76
C ASP A 49 9.91 2.54 -18.70
N GLY A 50 10.79 2.57 -17.68
CA GLY A 50 11.75 3.66 -17.46
C GLY A 50 11.13 4.95 -16.91
N ARG A 51 9.83 4.97 -16.60
CA ARG A 51 9.13 6.15 -16.07
C ARG A 51 8.85 6.00 -14.57
N PRO A 52 9.10 7.05 -13.76
CA PRO A 52 8.79 7.03 -12.34
C PRO A 52 7.31 7.32 -12.11
N ILE A 53 6.60 6.34 -11.55
CA ILE A 53 5.18 6.42 -11.21
C ILE A 53 5.01 6.43 -9.69
N LYS A 54 4.13 7.30 -9.19
CA LYS A 54 3.72 7.31 -7.78
C LYS A 54 2.39 6.57 -7.62
N LEU A 55 2.37 5.54 -6.80
CA LEU A 55 1.14 4.87 -6.34
C LEU A 55 0.80 5.37 -4.94
N GLN A 56 -0.45 5.77 -4.71
CA GLN A 56 -0.94 6.31 -3.44
C GLN A 56 -2.30 5.74 -3.07
#